data_AF-A0A966IJF5-F1
#
_entry.id   AF-A0A966IJF5-F1
#
_cell.length_a   1.000
_cell.length_b   1.000
_cell.length_c   1.000
_cell.angle_alpha   90.00
_cell.angle_beta   90.00
_cell.angle_gamma   90.00
#
_symmetry.space_group_name_H-M   'P 1'
#
loop_
_entity.id
_entity.type
_entity.pdbx_description
1 polymer ?
#
loop_
_entity_poly.entity_id
_entity_poly.type
_entity_poly.pdbx_seq_one_letter_code
_entity_poly.pdbx_strand_id
1 'polypeptide(L)' 'MSYRLVFTDSYNKKAAKWIKKHPTLKDQYLKTLQLMELDIHHPSLRVSINMSYRITLELIIQDRDIILINIGSHDEVYRW' A
#
# COMPACT_ATOMS: atom_id res chain seq x y z
N MET A 1 -0.05 2.70 20.15
CA MET A 1 0.11 4.06 19.58
C MET A 1 0.07 3.91 18.07
N SER A 2 -0.70 4.72 17.37
CA SER A 2 -0.89 4.61 15.92
C SER A 2 0.18 5.36 15.11
N TYR A 3 0.47 4.87 13.92
CA TYR A 3 1.19 5.59 12.87
C TYR A 3 0.25 6.55 12.14
N ARG A 4 0.81 7.62 11.56
CA ARG A 4 0.09 8.56 10.71
C ARG A 4 0.44 8.30 9.25
N LEU A 5 -0.57 8.05 8.43
CA LEU A 5 -0.38 7.96 6.98
C LEU A 5 -0.33 9.36 6.37
N VAL A 6 0.71 9.63 5.60
CA VAL A 6 0.89 10.87 4.86
C VAL A 6 0.72 10.59 3.37
N PHE A 7 -0.35 11.14 2.79
CA PHE A 7 -0.68 10.97 1.38
C PHE A 7 -0.13 12.13 0.56
N THR A 8 0.75 11.83 -0.39
CA THR A 8 1.24 12.83 -1.35
C THR A 8 0.27 13.00 -2.50
N ASP A 9 0.23 14.18 -3.14
CA ASP A 9 -0.60 14.41 -4.33
C ASP A 9 -0.26 13.46 -5.48
N SER A 10 1.03 13.18 -5.66
CA SER A 10 1.53 12.20 -6.63
C SER A 10 0.96 10.82 -6.34
N TYR A 11 1.00 10.38 -5.08
CA TYR A 11 0.44 9.11 -4.65
C TYR A 11 -1.06 9.05 -4.88
N ASN A 12 -1.83 10.07 -4.48
CA ASN A 12 -3.28 10.10 -4.65
C ASN A 12 -3.70 9.92 -6.12
N LYS A 13 -2.99 10.58 -7.04
CA LYS A 13 -3.23 10.43 -8.49
C LYS A 13 -2.97 9.00 -8.97
N LYS A 14 -1.91 8.36 -8.49
CA LYS A 14 -1.57 6.97 -8.84
C LYS A 14 -2.54 5.97 -8.21
N ALA A 15 -2.86 6.13 -6.93
CA ALA A 15 -3.81 5.30 -6.21
C ALA A 15 -5.19 5.32 -6.85
N ALA A 16 -5.70 6.50 -7.23
CA ALA A 16 -6.97 6.61 -7.94
C ALA A 16 -6.96 5.83 -9.27
N LYS A 17 -5.88 5.94 -10.05
CA LYS A 17 -5.73 5.20 -11.32
C LYS A 17 -5.63 3.69 -11.08
N TRP A 18 -4.85 3.28 -10.09
CA TRP A 18 -4.61 1.87 -9.79
C TRP A 18 -5.88 1.18 -9.27
N ILE A 19 -6.61 1.81 -8.34
CA ILE A 19 -7.89 1.30 -7.83
C ILE A 19 -8.94 1.22 -8.93
N LYS A 20 -8.95 2.16 -9.88
CA LYS A 20 -9.83 2.08 -11.06
C LYS A 20 -9.52 0.88 -11.95
N LYS A 21 -8.24 0.50 -12.10
CA LYS A 21 -7.82 -0.69 -12.84
C LYS A 21 -8.07 -2.00 -12.06
N HIS A 22 -8.03 -1.93 -10.73
CA HIS A 22 -8.13 -3.09 -9.83
C HIS A 22 -9.25 -2.89 -8.78
N PRO A 23 -10.52 -2.78 -9.21
CA PRO A 23 -11.62 -2.48 -8.29
C PRO A 23 -11.82 -3.55 -7.21
N THR A 24 -11.50 -4.81 -7.52
CA THR A 24 -11.57 -5.94 -6.58
C THR A 24 -10.57 -5.85 -5.42
N LEU A 25 -9.49 -5.07 -5.57
CA LEU A 25 -8.45 -4.89 -4.56
C LEU A 25 -8.69 -3.67 -3.67
N LYS A 26 -9.78 -2.92 -3.88
CA LYS A 26 -10.09 -1.73 -3.08
C LYS A 26 -10.22 -2.02 -1.59
N ASP A 27 -10.91 -3.11 -1.24
CA ASP A 27 -11.13 -3.48 0.15
C ASP A 27 -9.85 -3.99 0.81
N GLN A 28 -9.02 -4.72 0.04
CA GLN A 28 -7.71 -5.15 0.52
C GLN A 28 -6.79 -3.95 0.75
N TYR A 29 -6.76 -2.99 -0.19
CA TYR A 29 -6.01 -1.76 -0.05
C TYR A 29 -6.43 -0.97 1.20
N LEU A 30 -7.74 -0.80 1.43
CA LEU A 30 -8.24 -0.13 2.62
C LEU A 30 -7.79 -0.83 3.92
N LYS A 31 -7.91 -2.16 3.98
CA LYS A 31 -7.43 -2.96 5.12
C LYS A 31 -5.93 -2.80 5.34
N THR A 32 -5.14 -2.75 4.28
CA THR A 32 -3.69 -2.51 4.36
C THR A 32 -3.40 -1.16 5.01
N LEU A 33 -4.08 -0.08 4.59
CA LEU A 33 -3.89 1.25 5.19
C LEU A 33 -4.25 1.25 6.69
N GLN A 34 -5.40 0.66 7.05
CA GLN A 34 -5.83 0.57 8.45
C GLN A 34 -4.85 -0.22 9.32
N LEU A 35 -4.31 -1.31 8.79
CA LEU A 35 -3.27 -2.08 9.48
C LEU A 35 -1.97 -1.29 9.62
N MET A 36 -1.56 -0.52 8.62
CA MET A 36 -0.37 0.33 8.69
C MET A 36 -0.52 1.43 9.73
N GLU A 37 -1.70 2.05 9.86
CA GLU A 37 -2.00 3.01 10.94
C GLU A 37 -1.92 2.38 12.32
N LEU A 38 -2.33 1.11 12.45
CA LEU A 38 -2.31 0.41 13.72
C LEU A 38 -0.90 -0.07 14.10
N ASP A 39 -0.25 -0.80 13.20
CA ASP A 39 1.07 -1.38 13.37
C ASP A 39 1.70 -1.77 12.02
N ILE A 40 2.76 -1.06 11.63
CA ILE A 40 3.51 -1.34 10.41
C ILE A 40 4.24 -2.70 10.43
N HIS A 41 4.44 -3.30 11.61
CA HIS A 41 5.07 -4.61 11.77
C HIS A 41 4.06 -5.76 11.88
N HIS A 42 2.77 -5.48 11.70
CA HIS A 42 1.72 -6.48 11.86
C HIS A 42 1.98 -7.70 10.94
N PRO A 43 1.88 -8.95 11.44
CA PRO A 43 2.20 -10.16 10.67
C PRO A 43 1.44 -10.25 9.34
N SER A 44 0.17 -9.83 9.30
CA SER A 44 -0.63 -9.81 8.07
C SER A 44 -0.08 -8.91 6.96
N LEU A 45 0.79 -7.93 7.28
CA LEU A 45 1.52 -7.15 6.27
C LEU A 45 2.73 -7.92 5.71
N ARG A 46 3.23 -8.94 6.43
CA ARG A 46 4.40 -9.77 6.05
C ARG A 46 4.04 -11.09 5.34
N VAL A 47 2.78 -11.55 5.37
CA VAL A 47 2.40 -12.82 4.76
C VAL A 47 2.10 -12.66 3.26
N SER A 48 3.15 -12.65 2.45
CA SER A 48 3.07 -12.72 0.99
C SER A 48 3.08 -14.18 0.49
N ILE A 49 2.07 -14.99 0.85
CA ILE A 49 1.89 -16.36 0.33
C ILE A 49 0.53 -16.47 -0.36
N ASN A 50 0.29 -15.67 -1.40
CA ASN A 50 -0.62 -16.07 -2.48
C ASN A 50 -0.25 -15.29 -3.75
N MET A 51 -0.16 -15.99 -4.88
CA MET A 51 0.49 -15.50 -6.11
C MET A 51 -0.40 -14.59 -6.96
N SER A 52 -1.70 -14.43 -6.61
CA SER A 52 -2.62 -13.91 -7.61
C SER A 52 -2.69 -12.38 -7.70
N TYR A 53 -2.57 -11.59 -6.62
CA TYR A 53 -2.57 -10.11 -6.73
C TYR A 53 -1.89 -9.45 -5.53
N ARG A 54 -0.59 -9.19 -5.63
CA ARG A 54 0.17 -8.47 -4.59
C ARG A 54 0.07 -6.96 -4.83
N ILE A 55 -0.49 -6.22 -3.86
CA ILE A 55 -0.38 -4.76 -3.81
C ILE A 55 1.06 -4.43 -3.43
N THR A 56 1.73 -3.62 -4.23
CA THR A 56 3.06 -3.10 -3.92
C THR A 56 2.93 -1.64 -3.53
N LEU A 57 3.43 -1.29 -2.36
CA LEU A 57 3.49 0.09 -1.86
C LEU A 57 4.95 0.49 -1.68
N GLU A 58 5.33 1.62 -2.26
CA GLU A 58 6.58 2.29 -1.92
C GLU A 58 6.28 3.36 -0.87
N LEU A 59 7.04 3.33 0.22
CA LEU A 59 6.78 4.12 1.41
C LEU A 59 8.09 4.55 2.08
N ILE A 60 8.05 5.72 2.69
CA ILE A 60 9.11 6.24 3.56
C ILE A 60 8.57 6.27 4.97
N ILE A 61 9.26 5.63 5.91
CA ILE A 61 8.91 5.64 7.33
C ILE A 61 9.86 6.62 8.03
N GLN A 62 9.29 7.65 8.66
CA GLN A 62 10.01 8.63 9.48
C GLN A 62 9.30 8.75 10.81
N ASP A 63 9.94 8.30 11.89
CA ASP A 63 9.36 8.23 13.23
C ASP A 63 8.01 7.49 13.25
N ARG A 64 6.90 8.23 13.22
CA ARG A 64 5.52 7.71 13.20
C ARG A 64 4.77 8.05 11.92
N ASP A 65 5.40 8.76 11.00
CA ASP A 65 4.84 9.08 9.71
C ASP A 65 5.21 8.00 8.70
N ILE A 66 4.20 7.52 7.99
CA ILE A 66 4.37 6.64 6.85
C ILE A 66 3.93 7.42 5.62
N ILE A 67 4.92 7.89 4.86
CA ILE A 67 4.72 8.71 3.67
C ILE A 67 4.55 7.77 2.49
N LEU A 68 3.37 7.83 1.86
CA LEU A 68 3.02 7.00 0.71
C LEU A 68 3.54 7.66 -0.57
N ILE A 69 4.40 6.92 -1.30
CA ILE A 69 5.13 7.42 -2.48
C ILE A 69 4.58 6.80 -3.76
N ASN A 70 4.34 5.48 -3.76
CA ASN A 70 3.88 4.76 -4.94
C ASN A 70 2.96 3.60 -4.60
N ILE A 71 2.13 3.21 -5.57
CA ILE A 71 1.27 2.02 -5.53
C ILE A 71 1.29 1.34 -6.90
N GLY A 72 1.36 0.02 -6.90
CA GLY A 72 1.35 -0.80 -8.10
C GLY A 72 1.01 -2.25 -7.79
N SER A 73 1.12 -3.09 -8.81
CA SER A 73 1.15 -4.55 -8.64
C SER A 73 2.58 -5.09 -8.77
N HIS A 74 2.82 -6.29 -8.28
CA HIS A 74 4.11 -6.98 -8.45
C HIS A 74 4.55 -7.02 -9.93
N ASP A 75 3.60 -7.26 -10.85
CA ASP A 75 3.84 -7.30 -12.30
C ASP A 75 4.14 -5.93 -12.95
N GLU A 76 3.80 -4.83 -12.28
CA GLU A 76 4.12 -3.46 -12.74
C GLU A 76 5.47 -2.96 -12.20
N VAL A 77 5.93 -3.49 -11.05
CA VAL A 77 7.17 -3.04 -10.40
C VAL A 77 8.39 -3.86 -10.84
N TYR A 78 8.21 -5.09 -11.34
CA TYR A 78 9.31 -5.97 -11.79
C TYR A 78 9.32 -6.26 -13.31
N ARG A 79 8.87 -5.33 -14.16
CA ARG A 79 9.13 -5.46 -15.61
C ARG A 79 10.61 -5.16 -15.88
N TRP A 80 11.39 -6.23 -16.10
CA TRP A 80 12.64 -6.17 -16.87
C TRP A 80 12.35 -5.96 -18.35
#